data_AF-A0A553HZE8-F1
#
_entry.id   AF-A0A553HZE8-F1
#
_cell.length_a   1.000
_cell.length_b   1.000
_cell.length_c   1.000
_cell.angle_alpha   90.00
_cell.angle_beta   90.00
_cell.angle_gamma   90.00
#
_symmetry.space_group_name_H-M   'P 1'
#
loop_
_entity.id
_entity.type
_entity.pdbx_description
1 polymer ?
#
loop_
_entity_poly.entity_id
_entity_poly.type
_entity_poly.pdbx_seq_one_letter_code
_entity_poly.pdbx_strand_id
1 'polypeptide(L)'
;MNDYFGLWVMFVVNTTDIDDKIIIQGRQQYLLACFKQEHTAEDDSVSDSILVEVEAAFWYYIGGNLPSLPANTTLDTFPRPWARCIRLLTRVTEHVPQIVRFVEEIVADGFGYATTDGSVYFDIDSFEKTGHSYTRLGSWNKNDGALQADGEGSLSREYQ
;
A
#
# COMPACT_ATOMS: atom_id res chain seq x y z
N MET A 1 21.24 -22.89 -8.33
CA MET A 1 21.99 -22.24 -7.23
C MET A 1 21.35 -22.75 -5.96
N ASN A 2 22.08 -23.62 -5.25
CA ASN A 2 21.61 -24.21 -4.01
C ASN A 2 21.74 -23.18 -2.88
N ASP A 3 20.78 -23.14 -1.97
CA ASP A 3 20.85 -22.31 -0.76
C ASP A 3 21.89 -22.86 0.26
N TYR A 4 22.00 -22.22 1.43
CA TYR A 4 22.89 -22.63 2.53
C TYR A 4 22.67 -24.10 2.98
N PHE A 5 21.52 -24.69 2.68
CA PHE A 5 21.15 -26.07 3.01
C PHE A 5 21.12 -27.02 1.81
N GLY A 6 21.55 -26.58 0.63
CA GLY A 6 21.54 -27.43 -0.55
C GLY A 6 20.19 -27.52 -1.26
N LEU A 7 19.17 -26.77 -0.83
CA LEU A 7 17.81 -26.85 -1.37
C LEU A 7 17.67 -26.01 -2.64
N TRP A 8 16.81 -26.49 -3.54
CA TRP A 8 16.35 -25.71 -4.69
C TRP A 8 15.15 -24.87 -4.26
N VAL A 9 15.42 -23.61 -3.92
CA VAL A 9 14.39 -22.65 -3.49
C VAL A 9 14.13 -21.64 -4.61
N MET A 10 12.87 -21.54 -5.03
CA MET A 10 12.40 -20.47 -5.90
C MET A 10 11.72 -19.38 -5.05
N PHE A 11 12.39 -18.23 -4.90
CA PHE A 11 11.85 -17.09 -4.17
C PHE A 11 11.14 -16.14 -5.14
N VAL A 12 9.84 -15.95 -4.94
CA VAL A 12 8.99 -15.07 -5.74
C VAL A 12 8.52 -13.92 -4.85
N VAL A 13 8.73 -12.69 -5.31
CA VAL A 13 8.30 -11.48 -4.61
C VAL A 13 7.48 -10.63 -5.56
N ASN A 14 6.29 -10.21 -5.13
CA ASN A 14 5.47 -9.26 -5.88
C ASN A 14 5.85 -7.81 -5.53
N THR A 15 5.64 -6.94 -6.50
CA THR A 15 5.70 -5.48 -6.38
C THR A 15 4.31 -4.94 -6.66
N THR A 16 3.71 -4.30 -5.66
CA THR A 16 2.42 -3.62 -5.81
C THR A 16 2.65 -2.24 -6.44
N ASP A 17 2.58 -2.18 -7.77
CA ASP A 17 2.79 -0.95 -8.55
C ASP A 17 1.50 -0.33 -9.09
N ILE A 18 0.34 -0.78 -8.59
CA ILE A 18 -0.97 -0.12 -8.66
C ILE A 18 -1.63 -0.25 -7.28
N ASP A 19 -1.86 0.87 -6.61
CA ASP A 19 -2.47 0.95 -5.27
C ASP A 19 -2.92 2.40 -4.99
N ASP A 20 -3.96 2.59 -4.18
CA ASP A 20 -4.42 3.95 -3.83
C ASP A 20 -3.30 4.77 -3.18
N LYS A 21 -2.46 4.14 -2.35
CA LYS A 21 -1.37 4.83 -1.65
C LYS A 21 -0.33 5.38 -2.63
N ILE A 22 -0.02 4.64 -3.70
CA ILE A 22 0.92 5.13 -4.71
C ILE A 22 0.31 6.23 -5.58
N ILE A 23 -1.00 6.19 -5.82
CA ILE A 23 -1.72 7.25 -6.54
C ILE A 23 -1.74 8.53 -5.73
N ILE A 24 -2.10 8.44 -4.43
CA ILE A 24 -2.12 9.55 -3.50
C ILE A 24 -0.72 10.16 -3.36
N GLN A 25 0.31 9.32 -3.16
CA GLN A 25 1.69 9.79 -3.06
C GLN A 25 2.15 10.47 -4.34
N GLY A 26 1.83 9.90 -5.51
CA GLY A 26 2.14 10.51 -6.80
C GLY A 26 1.50 11.89 -6.96
N ARG A 27 0.25 12.04 -6.54
CA ARG A 27 -0.45 13.34 -6.55
C ARG A 27 0.18 14.35 -5.58
N GLN A 28 0.54 13.93 -4.37
CA GLN A 28 1.21 14.80 -3.40
C GLN A 28 2.57 15.28 -3.91
N GLN A 29 3.36 14.40 -4.53
CA GLN A 29 4.65 14.76 -5.14
C GLN A 29 4.47 15.75 -6.30
N TYR A 30 3.45 15.56 -7.13
CA TYR A 30 3.12 16.49 -8.20
C TYR A 30 2.78 17.88 -7.65
N LEU A 31 1.89 17.97 -6.66
CA LEU A 31 1.53 19.24 -6.02
C LEU A 31 2.73 19.92 -5.37
N LEU A 32 3.61 19.15 -4.72
CA LEU A 32 4.86 19.67 -4.16
C LEU A 32 5.80 20.20 -5.25
N ALA A 33 5.88 19.54 -6.40
CA ALA A 33 6.69 20.01 -7.53
C ALA A 33 6.15 21.33 -8.10
N CYS A 34 4.83 21.46 -8.25
CA CYS A 34 4.18 22.71 -8.64
C CYS A 34 4.46 23.82 -7.62
N PHE A 35 4.27 23.53 -6.33
CA PHE A 35 4.55 24.49 -5.25
C PHE A 35 6.00 24.97 -5.29
N LYS A 36 6.96 24.06 -5.46
CA LYS A 36 8.37 24.45 -5.62
C LYS A 36 8.53 25.41 -6.80
N GLN A 37 8.00 25.07 -7.97
CA GLN A 37 8.13 25.89 -9.18
C GLN A 37 7.51 27.30 -9.02
N GLU A 38 6.37 27.41 -8.35
CA GLU A 38 5.71 28.70 -8.09
C GLU A 38 6.46 29.57 -7.09
N HIS A 39 7.28 28.95 -6.24
CA HIS A 39 7.97 29.59 -5.13
C HIS A 39 9.51 29.57 -5.24
N THR A 40 10.06 29.20 -6.40
CA THR A 40 11.51 29.26 -6.67
C THR A 40 11.89 30.67 -7.13
N ALA A 41 12.83 31.33 -6.45
CA ALA A 41 13.47 32.55 -6.96
C ALA A 41 14.41 32.22 -8.13
N GLU A 42 14.80 33.20 -8.97
CA GLU A 42 15.67 32.98 -10.14
C GLU A 42 17.02 32.26 -9.86
N ASP A 43 17.42 32.13 -8.59
CA ASP A 43 18.67 31.49 -8.12
C ASP A 43 18.46 30.12 -7.41
N ASP A 44 17.28 29.49 -7.56
CA ASP A 44 16.98 28.18 -6.94
C ASP A 44 17.04 28.20 -5.39
N SER A 45 17.05 29.40 -4.79
CA SER A 45 17.11 29.61 -3.35
C SER A 45 15.71 29.55 -2.74
N VAL A 46 15.58 28.79 -1.65
CA VAL A 46 14.36 28.69 -0.84
C VAL A 46 14.26 29.93 0.04
N SER A 47 13.15 30.66 -0.02
CA SER A 47 12.96 31.82 0.87
C SER A 47 12.77 31.40 2.32
N ASP A 48 13.26 32.22 3.26
CA ASP A 48 13.13 31.98 4.70
C ASP A 48 11.66 31.81 5.14
N SER A 49 10.72 32.45 4.44
CA SER A 49 9.29 32.32 4.71
C SER A 49 8.75 30.90 4.44
N ILE A 50 9.26 30.23 3.41
CA ILE A 50 8.84 28.86 3.05
C ILE A 50 9.41 27.87 4.07
N LEU A 51 10.63 28.09 4.54
CA LEU A 51 11.25 27.23 5.55
C LEU A 51 10.44 27.22 6.85
N VAL A 52 9.99 28.39 7.31
CA VAL A 52 9.13 28.51 8.51
C VAL A 52 7.81 27.78 8.33
N GLU A 53 7.18 27.89 7.16
CA GLU A 53 5.91 27.22 6.87
C GLU A 53 6.07 25.68 6.79
N VAL A 54 7.15 25.22 6.15
CA VAL A 54 7.47 23.79 6.04
C VAL A 54 7.81 23.19 7.40
N GLU A 55 8.57 23.88 8.25
CA GLU A 55 8.84 23.43 9.63
C GLU A 55 7.55 23.33 10.45
N ALA A 56 6.67 24.34 10.36
CA ALA A 56 5.39 24.32 11.08
C ALA A 56 4.50 23.15 10.61
N ALA A 57 4.43 22.91 9.30
CA ALA A 57 3.69 21.79 8.73
C ALA A 57 4.30 20.43 9.11
N PHE A 58 5.62 20.33 9.15
CA PHE A 58 6.34 19.13 9.59
C PHE A 58 5.99 18.76 11.03
N TRP A 59 6.05 19.72 11.96
CA TRP A 59 5.72 19.48 13.36
C TRP A 59 4.24 19.14 13.57
N TYR A 60 3.34 19.77 12.82
CA TYR A 60 1.92 19.40 12.81
C TYR A 60 1.71 17.94 12.38
N TYR A 61 2.39 17.51 11.31
CA TYR A 61 2.30 16.15 10.80
C TYR A 61 2.84 15.11 11.80
N ILE A 62 4.02 15.36 12.38
CA ILE A 62 4.62 14.48 13.39
C ILE A 62 3.69 14.30 14.59
N GLY A 63 3.14 15.39 15.13
CA GLY A 63 2.26 15.34 16.30
C GLY A 63 0.98 14.54 16.07
N GLY A 64 0.41 14.58 14.86
CA GLY A 64 -0.81 13.85 14.53
C GLY A 64 -0.58 12.40 14.10
N ASN A 65 0.50 12.11 13.38
CA ASN A 65 0.68 10.83 12.68
C ASN A 65 1.74 9.94 13.32
N LEU A 66 2.67 10.50 14.08
CA LEU A 66 3.83 9.79 14.63
C LEU A 66 4.05 10.11 16.12
N PRO A 67 3.04 9.88 16.99
CA PRO A 67 3.12 10.24 18.41
C PRO A 67 4.17 9.42 19.18
N SER A 68 4.63 8.30 18.62
CA SER A 68 5.63 7.41 19.22
C SER A 68 7.08 7.78 18.88
N LEU A 69 7.31 8.78 18.01
CA LEU A 69 8.68 9.23 17.73
C LEU A 69 9.27 9.97 18.93
N PRO A 70 10.51 9.64 19.34
CA PRO A 70 11.20 10.41 20.36
C PRO A 70 11.45 11.83 19.83
N ALA A 71 11.33 12.83 20.70
CA ALA A 71 11.47 14.25 20.36
C ALA A 71 12.83 14.64 19.73
N ASN A 72 13.83 13.75 19.78
CA ASN A 72 15.19 13.96 19.26
C ASN A 72 15.45 13.23 17.92
N THR A 73 14.40 12.95 17.13
CA THR A 73 14.55 12.31 15.83
C THR A 73 15.06 13.33 14.80
N THR A 74 16.30 13.20 14.35
CA THR A 74 16.87 14.04 13.27
C THR A 74 16.79 13.34 11.91
N LEU A 75 16.77 14.13 10.83
CA LEU A 75 16.62 13.67 9.45
C LEU A 75 17.71 12.66 9.02
N ASP A 76 18.89 12.74 9.64
CA ASP A 76 20.09 11.97 9.29
C ASP A 76 20.14 10.55 9.90
N THR A 77 19.27 10.21 10.84
CA THR A 77 19.36 8.95 11.61
C THR A 77 18.52 7.81 11.03
N PHE A 78 17.83 8.02 9.91
CA PHE A 78 16.97 6.99 9.31
C PHE A 78 17.82 5.96 8.53
N PRO A 79 17.98 4.72 9.02
CA PRO A 79 18.82 3.75 8.35
C PRO A 79 18.14 3.27 7.06
N ARG A 80 18.89 3.18 5.96
CA ARG A 80 18.48 2.45 4.75
C ARG A 80 19.37 1.22 4.53
N PRO A 81 19.16 0.08 5.23
CA PRO A 81 20.13 -1.00 5.19
C PRO A 81 19.52 -2.31 4.72
N TRP A 82 18.91 -2.40 3.53
CA TRP A 82 18.73 -3.70 2.87
C TRP A 82 18.13 -3.55 1.46
N ALA A 83 18.96 -3.73 0.45
CA ALA A 83 18.47 -4.14 -0.87
C ALA A 83 19.58 -4.95 -1.55
N ARG A 84 19.55 -6.28 -1.37
CA ARG A 84 20.28 -7.15 -2.30
C ARG A 84 19.69 -8.55 -2.44
N CYS A 85 19.64 -8.94 -3.71
CA CYS A 85 19.32 -10.24 -4.33
C CYS A 85 17.86 -10.70 -4.23
N ILE A 86 17.06 -10.28 -5.23
CA ILE A 86 15.75 -10.87 -5.54
C ILE A 86 15.88 -11.55 -6.91
N ARG A 87 15.35 -12.76 -7.05
CA ARG A 87 15.53 -13.61 -8.24
C ARG A 87 14.36 -13.59 -9.22
N LEU A 88 13.17 -13.25 -8.77
CA LEU A 88 11.98 -13.00 -9.60
C LEU A 88 11.16 -11.91 -8.93
N LEU A 89 11.06 -10.77 -9.60
CA LEU A 89 10.18 -9.67 -9.25
C LEU A 89 8.98 -9.76 -10.19
N THR A 90 7.78 -9.94 -9.65
CA THR A 90 6.55 -9.81 -10.42
C THR A 90 5.92 -8.46 -10.14
N ARG A 91 5.44 -7.76 -11.16
CA ARG A 91 4.71 -6.50 -11.02
C ARG A 91 3.22 -6.73 -11.26
N VAL A 92 2.36 -5.99 -10.58
CA VAL A 92 0.91 -6.10 -10.80
C VAL A 92 0.56 -5.68 -12.22
N THR A 93 1.16 -4.58 -12.70
CA THR A 93 0.96 -4.06 -14.08
C THR A 93 1.23 -5.09 -15.18
N GLU A 94 2.18 -6.00 -14.97
CA GLU A 94 2.58 -7.03 -15.95
C GLU A 94 1.62 -8.23 -15.98
N HIS A 95 0.74 -8.35 -14.98
CA HIS A 95 -0.14 -9.50 -14.79
C HIS A 95 -1.65 -9.16 -14.81
N VAL A 96 -2.02 -7.94 -15.20
CA VAL A 96 -3.44 -7.51 -15.27
C VAL A 96 -4.32 -8.48 -16.06
N PRO A 97 -3.94 -8.97 -17.26
CA PRO A 97 -4.78 -9.93 -17.98
C PRO A 97 -5.00 -11.25 -17.24
N GLN A 98 -4.00 -11.73 -16.50
CA GLN A 98 -4.09 -12.94 -15.69
C GLN A 98 -5.02 -12.72 -14.49
N ILE A 99 -4.93 -11.55 -13.86
CA ILE A 99 -5.81 -11.16 -12.74
C ILE A 99 -7.27 -11.09 -13.20
N VAL A 100 -7.55 -10.47 -14.35
CA VAL A 100 -8.90 -10.40 -14.90
C VAL A 100 -9.47 -11.80 -15.13
N ARG A 101 -8.72 -12.69 -15.80
CA ARG A 101 -9.18 -14.08 -16.01
C ARG A 101 -9.45 -14.82 -14.72
N PHE A 102 -8.61 -14.64 -13.71
CA PHE A 102 -8.80 -15.27 -12.40
C PHE A 102 -10.09 -14.78 -11.72
N VAL A 103 -10.39 -13.48 -11.80
CA VAL A 103 -11.65 -12.92 -11.29
C VAL A 103 -12.85 -13.41 -12.08
N GLU A 104 -12.74 -13.54 -13.41
CA GLU A 104 -13.80 -14.11 -14.25
C GLU A 104 -14.13 -15.56 -13.84
N GLU A 105 -13.11 -16.38 -13.57
CA GLU A 105 -13.29 -17.76 -13.07
C GLU A 105 -14.00 -17.78 -11.71
N ILE A 106 -13.59 -16.92 -10.77
CA ILE A 106 -14.25 -16.79 -9.45
C ILE A 106 -15.74 -16.46 -9.59
N VAL A 107 -16.08 -15.52 -10.48
CA VAL A 107 -17.47 -15.13 -10.73
C VAL A 107 -18.24 -16.27 -11.39
N ALA A 108 -17.62 -16.96 -12.37
CA ALA A 108 -18.23 -18.11 -13.04
C ALA A 108 -18.53 -19.26 -12.07
N ASP A 109 -17.67 -19.48 -11.07
CA ASP A 109 -17.84 -20.48 -10.02
C ASP A 109 -18.87 -20.08 -8.94
N GLY A 110 -19.44 -18.88 -9.02
CA GLY A 110 -20.45 -18.38 -8.09
C GLY A 110 -19.88 -17.84 -6.78
N PHE A 111 -18.58 -17.53 -6.74
CA PHE A 111 -17.90 -16.96 -5.57
C PHE A 111 -17.63 -15.45 -5.71
N GLY A 112 -18.15 -14.81 -6.74
CA GLY A 112 -18.05 -13.36 -6.90
C GLY A 112 -19.28 -12.75 -7.56
N TYR A 113 -19.49 -11.46 -7.33
CA TYR A 113 -20.60 -10.71 -7.91
C TYR A 113 -20.18 -9.30 -8.29
N ALA A 114 -20.76 -8.78 -9.37
CA ALA A 114 -20.57 -7.39 -9.81
C ALA A 114 -21.65 -6.48 -9.21
N THR A 115 -21.28 -5.26 -8.84
CA THR A 115 -22.17 -4.21 -8.37
C THR A 115 -22.53 -3.25 -9.50
N THR A 116 -23.56 -2.43 -9.29
CA THR A 116 -24.09 -1.52 -10.33
C THR A 116 -23.14 -0.41 -10.75
N ASP A 117 -22.16 -0.09 -9.90
CA ASP A 117 -21.07 0.87 -10.15
C ASP A 117 -19.91 0.27 -10.96
N GLY A 118 -19.96 -1.04 -11.27
CA GLY A 118 -18.94 -1.76 -12.02
C GLY A 118 -17.86 -2.42 -11.17
N SER A 119 -17.91 -2.31 -9.84
CA SER A 119 -17.01 -3.01 -8.93
C SER A 119 -17.35 -4.51 -8.87
N VAL A 120 -16.38 -5.36 -8.52
CA VAL A 120 -16.56 -6.82 -8.35
C VAL A 120 -16.08 -7.21 -6.96
N TYR A 121 -16.92 -7.93 -6.22
CA TYR A 121 -16.66 -8.38 -4.86
C TYR A 121 -16.61 -9.91 -4.78
N PHE A 122 -15.81 -10.42 -3.85
CA PHE A 122 -15.76 -11.83 -3.51
C PHE A 122 -16.85 -12.17 -2.49
N ASP A 123 -17.67 -13.18 -2.77
CA ASP A 123 -18.73 -13.66 -1.89
C ASP A 123 -18.19 -14.71 -0.92
N ILE A 124 -17.80 -14.22 0.26
CA ILE A 124 -17.29 -15.05 1.36
C ILE A 124 -18.35 -16.08 1.79
N ASP A 125 -19.63 -15.71 1.86
CA ASP A 125 -20.69 -16.60 2.35
C ASP A 125 -20.90 -17.76 1.39
N SER A 126 -20.94 -17.49 0.09
CA SER A 126 -21.06 -18.52 -0.95
C SER A 126 -19.83 -19.43 -0.97
N PHE A 127 -18.63 -18.88 -0.78
CA PHE A 127 -17.42 -19.66 -0.67
C PHE A 127 -17.41 -20.57 0.57
N GLU A 128 -17.74 -20.07 1.75
CA GLU A 128 -17.73 -20.87 2.98
C GLU A 128 -18.83 -21.95 3.01
N LYS A 129 -19.98 -21.72 2.36
CA LYS A 129 -21.04 -22.73 2.22
C LYS A 129 -20.58 -24.01 1.52
N THR A 130 -19.54 -23.94 0.69
CA THR A 130 -18.96 -25.11 0.00
C THR A 130 -18.01 -25.93 0.87
N GLY A 131 -17.84 -25.55 2.14
CA GLY A 131 -16.94 -26.22 3.09
C GLY A 131 -15.52 -25.66 3.09
N HIS A 132 -15.25 -24.62 2.30
CA HIS A 132 -14.01 -23.86 2.37
C HIS A 132 -14.03 -22.88 3.56
N SER A 133 -12.87 -22.37 3.95
CA SER A 133 -12.74 -21.39 5.03
C SER A 133 -12.01 -20.17 4.50
N TYR A 134 -12.63 -19.00 4.64
CA TYR A 134 -11.98 -17.74 4.32
C TYR A 134 -11.37 -17.16 5.59
N THR A 135 -10.05 -16.99 5.63
CA THR A 135 -9.34 -16.53 6.84
C THR A 135 -8.50 -15.31 6.50
N ARG A 136 -8.92 -14.12 6.95
CA ARG A 136 -8.10 -12.91 6.88
C ARG A 136 -6.97 -13.03 7.92
N LEU A 137 -5.72 -13.13 7.46
CA LEU A 137 -4.50 -13.16 8.28
C LEU A 137 -4.42 -14.31 9.32
N GLY A 138 -4.44 -15.55 8.83
CA GLY A 138 -4.23 -16.76 9.65
C GLY A 138 -5.53 -17.40 10.14
N SER A 139 -5.54 -18.72 10.30
CA SER A 139 -6.75 -19.50 10.61
C SER A 139 -7.38 -19.17 11.96
N TRP A 140 -6.63 -18.55 12.87
CA TRP A 140 -7.08 -18.13 14.19
C TRP A 140 -7.88 -16.82 14.22
N ASN A 141 -7.85 -16.00 13.16
CA ASN A 141 -8.55 -14.71 13.08
C ASN A 141 -9.98 -14.80 12.52
N LYS A 142 -10.50 -16.02 12.32
CA LYS A 142 -11.80 -16.26 11.70
C LYS A 142 -12.98 -15.61 12.42
N ASN A 143 -12.87 -15.39 13.73
CA ASN A 143 -13.95 -14.82 14.56
C ASN A 143 -13.71 -13.37 14.98
N ASP A 144 -12.61 -12.74 14.57
CA ASP A 144 -12.31 -11.36 14.93
C ASP A 144 -12.78 -10.40 13.84
N GLY A 145 -13.99 -9.87 14.01
CA GLY A 145 -14.60 -8.92 13.08
C GLY A 145 -13.83 -7.60 12.94
N ALA A 146 -13.04 -7.21 13.95
CA ALA A 146 -12.25 -5.98 13.92
C ALA A 146 -10.97 -6.16 13.09
N LEU A 147 -10.23 -7.25 13.30
CA LEU A 147 -9.05 -7.59 12.48
C LEU A 147 -9.42 -7.87 11.03
N GLN A 148 -10.63 -8.38 10.82
CA GLN A 148 -11.22 -8.54 9.51
C GLN A 148 -11.43 -7.19 8.83
N ALA A 149 -12.05 -6.22 9.49
CA ALA A 149 -12.32 -4.87 8.95
C ALA A 149 -11.03 -4.06 8.67
N ASP A 150 -9.99 -4.23 9.48
CA ASP A 150 -8.71 -3.51 9.33
C ASP A 150 -7.85 -4.00 8.15
N GLY A 151 -8.12 -5.21 7.63
CA GLY A 151 -7.35 -5.82 6.54
C GLY A 151 -7.37 -5.05 5.21
N GLU A 152 -8.32 -4.13 5.04
CA GLU A 152 -8.47 -3.25 3.87
C GLU A 152 -8.47 -1.76 4.25
N GLY A 153 -7.61 -1.37 5.19
CA GLY A 153 -7.11 0.01 5.20
C GLY A 153 -8.07 1.08 5.74
N SER A 154 -7.49 1.92 6.57
CA SER A 154 -8.04 3.10 7.22
C SER A 154 -8.58 4.23 6.30
N LEU A 155 -8.73 4.00 4.99
CA LEU A 155 -9.17 5.00 4.00
C LEU A 155 -10.70 5.02 3.79
N SER A 156 -11.43 4.02 4.30
CA SER A 156 -12.89 3.96 4.26
C SER A 156 -13.60 4.97 5.18
N ARG A 157 -12.87 5.68 6.05
CA ARG A 157 -13.45 6.62 7.03
C ARG A 157 -13.86 7.98 6.46
N GLU A 158 -13.61 8.27 5.19
CA GLU A 158 -13.90 9.58 4.57
C GLU A 158 -15.15 9.62 3.67
N TYR A 159 -15.89 8.52 3.55
CA TYR A 159 -17.20 8.50 2.89
C TYR A 159 -18.32 8.15 3.88
N GLN A 160 -18.59 9.06 4.82
CA GLN A 160 -19.87 9.14 5.54
C GLN A 160 -20.39 10.56 5.52
#